data_AF-A0A3M9MHN0-F1
#
_entry.id   AF-A0A3M9MHN0-F1
#
_cell.length_a   1.000
_cell.length_b   1.000
_cell.length_c   1.000
_cell.angle_alpha   90.00
_cell.angle_beta   90.00
_cell.angle_gamma   90.00
#
_symmetry.space_group_name_H-M   'P 1'
#
loop_
_entity.id
_entity.type
_entity.pdbx_description
1 polymer ?
#
loop_
_entity_poly.entity_id
_entity_poly.type
_entity_poly.pdbx_seq_one_letter_code
_entity_poly.pdbx_strand_id
1 'polypeptide(L)'
;MKIVLVIIYIIALVELTIGWSQNPKKKFYRKLFNIKIYIITLFCSFLLLIIPLYDLIYDHQFGNVYLAIPFTYLILFKIADGISLLVNKRHIIIVGRGDNFPKEHKWYVDSVLSFTALFGAVVIPVLIRECINN
;
A
#
# COMPACT_ATOMS: atom_id res chain seq x y z
N MET A 1 2.26 21.76 -12.01
CA MET A 1 2.90 20.51 -11.54
C MET A 1 2.24 19.92 -10.29
N LYS A 2 2.04 20.68 -9.21
CA LYS A 2 1.44 20.19 -7.95
C LYS A 2 0.03 19.57 -8.09
N ILE A 3 -0.84 20.14 -8.92
CA ILE A 3 -2.23 19.64 -9.10
C ILE A 3 -2.26 18.23 -9.73
N VAL A 4 -1.39 17.96 -10.72
CA VAL A 4 -1.33 16.65 -11.38
C VAL A 4 -0.88 15.57 -10.39
N LEU A 5 0.08 15.89 -9.52
CA LEU A 5 0.55 14.98 -8.47
C LEU A 5 -0.50 14.73 -7.40
N VAL A 6 -1.27 15.76 -7.02
CA VAL A 6 -2.40 15.61 -6.11
C VAL A 6 -3.50 14.74 -6.73
N ILE A 7 -3.78 14.88 -8.03
CA ILE A 7 -4.74 14.03 -8.74
C ILE A 7 -4.24 12.58 -8.79
N ILE A 8 -2.97 12.34 -9.10
CA ILE A 8 -2.38 10.99 -9.08
C ILE A 8 -2.39 10.40 -7.67
N TYR A 9 -2.09 11.20 -6.65
CA TYR A 9 -2.13 10.79 -5.25
C TYR A 9 -3.55 10.46 -4.80
N ILE A 10 -4.54 11.28 -5.18
CA ILE A 10 -5.96 11.01 -4.92
C ILE A 10 -6.39 9.75 -5.65
N ILE A 11 -6.03 9.55 -6.93
CA ILE A 11 -6.36 8.32 -7.66
C ILE A 11 -5.73 7.11 -6.97
N ALA A 12 -4.47 7.18 -6.54
CA ALA A 12 -3.82 6.11 -5.80
C ALA A 12 -4.50 5.84 -4.44
N LEU A 13 -4.86 6.88 -3.69
CA LEU A 13 -5.62 6.77 -2.43
C LEU A 13 -7.02 6.20 -2.65
N VAL A 14 -7.70 6.63 -3.70
CA VAL A 14 -9.04 6.19 -4.10
C VAL A 14 -9.01 4.74 -4.56
N GLU A 15 -7.97 4.32 -5.28
CA GLU A 15 -7.74 2.90 -5.60
C GLU A 15 -7.48 2.06 -4.34
N LEU A 16 -6.76 2.62 -3.36
CA LEU A 16 -6.52 1.97 -2.07
C LEU A 16 -7.76 1.93 -1.15
N THR A 17 -8.66 2.91 -1.26
CA THR A 17 -9.82 3.09 -0.36
C THR A 17 -11.16 2.69 -0.95
N ILE A 18 -11.31 2.60 -2.29
CA ILE A 18 -12.50 2.04 -2.95
C ILE A 18 -12.46 0.51 -2.84
N GLY A 19 -12.68 0.06 -1.62
CA GLY A 19 -13.11 -1.27 -1.24
C GLY A 19 -14.59 -1.27 -0.83
N TRP A 20 -15.45 -0.48 -1.49
CA TRP A 20 -16.90 -0.37 -1.17
C TRP A 20 -17.72 -1.61 -1.60
N SER A 21 -17.08 -2.78 -1.65
CA SER A 21 -17.79 -4.04 -1.81
C SER A 21 -17.66 -4.85 -0.53
N GLN A 22 -18.80 -5.14 0.10
CA GLN A 22 -18.92 -6.09 1.22
C GLN A 22 -18.47 -7.51 0.82
N ASN A 23 -18.31 -7.76 -0.48
CA ASN A 23 -17.73 -8.98 -0.99
C ASN A 23 -16.21 -8.79 -1.18
N PRO A 24 -15.36 -9.44 -0.36
CA PRO A 24 -13.92 -9.32 -0.47
C PRO A 24 -13.40 -9.76 -1.85
N LYS A 25 -14.15 -10.59 -2.59
CA LYS A 25 -13.80 -11.03 -3.95
C LYS A 25 -13.84 -9.91 -5.00
N LYS A 26 -14.54 -8.80 -4.74
CA LYS A 26 -14.75 -7.69 -5.67
C LYS A 26 -13.96 -6.43 -5.33
N LYS A 27 -13.20 -6.45 -4.22
CA LYS A 27 -12.42 -5.29 -3.77
C LYS A 27 -11.23 -5.01 -4.69
N PHE A 28 -10.85 -3.74 -4.84
CA PHE A 28 -9.79 -3.29 -5.74
C PHE A 28 -8.45 -4.00 -5.47
N TYR A 29 -8.08 -4.22 -4.21
CA TYR A 29 -6.82 -4.88 -3.86
C TYR A 29 -6.63 -6.26 -4.53
N ARG A 30 -7.71 -6.96 -4.92
CA ARG A 30 -7.59 -8.22 -5.65
C ARG A 30 -7.02 -8.06 -7.05
N LYS A 31 -7.20 -6.90 -7.68
CA LYS A 31 -6.57 -6.58 -8.96
C LYS A 31 -5.04 -6.57 -8.81
N LEU A 32 -4.51 -6.23 -7.63
CA LEU A 32 -3.08 -6.25 -7.33
C LEU A 32 -2.47 -7.66 -7.27
N PHE A 33 -3.28 -8.73 -7.25
CA PHE A 33 -2.78 -10.09 -7.43
C PHE A 33 -2.40 -10.40 -8.89
N ASN A 34 -2.93 -9.64 -9.85
CA ASN A 34 -2.46 -9.72 -11.22
C ASN A 34 -1.12 -9.00 -11.35
N ILE A 35 -0.08 -9.74 -11.76
CA ILE A 35 1.28 -9.20 -11.85
C ILE A 35 1.40 -7.99 -12.77
N LYS A 36 0.64 -7.92 -13.87
CA LYS A 36 0.68 -6.79 -14.80
C LYS A 36 0.14 -5.52 -14.13
N ILE A 37 -1.01 -5.64 -13.47
CA ILE A 37 -1.63 -4.53 -12.75
C ILE A 37 -0.70 -4.07 -11.62
N TYR A 38 -0.18 -5.02 -10.83
CA TYR A 38 0.77 -4.73 -9.76
C TYR A 38 2.00 -3.96 -10.25
N ILE A 39 2.64 -4.39 -11.34
CA ILE A 39 3.82 -3.72 -11.89
C ILE A 39 3.48 -2.30 -12.35
N ILE A 40 2.33 -2.11 -13.02
CA ILE A 40 1.89 -0.78 -13.45
C ILE A 40 1.65 0.13 -12.23
N THR A 41 0.91 -0.35 -11.22
CA THR A 41 0.62 0.43 -10.01
C THR A 41 1.90 0.71 -9.21
N LEU A 42 2.83 -0.24 -9.15
CA LEU A 42 4.14 -0.07 -8.53
C LEU A 42 4.96 0.99 -9.27
N PHE A 43 5.00 0.95 -10.61
CA PHE A 43 5.69 1.95 -11.42
C PHE A 43 5.09 3.35 -11.21
N CYS A 44 3.76 3.49 -11.25
CA CYS A 44 3.10 4.77 -10.96
C CYS A 44 3.43 5.29 -9.54
N SER A 45 3.42 4.41 -8.54
CA SER A 45 3.80 4.78 -7.16
C SER A 45 5.28 5.15 -7.02
N PHE A 46 6.15 4.52 -7.81
CA PHE A 46 7.58 4.85 -7.86
C PHE A 46 7.80 6.25 -8.46
N LEU A 47 7.02 6.65 -9.46
CA LEU A 47 7.09 8.02 -9.99
C LEU A 47 6.73 9.07 -8.93
N LEU A 48 5.82 8.76 -7.99
CA LEU A 48 5.54 9.64 -6.86
C LEU A 48 6.71 9.71 -5.87
N LEU A 49 7.45 8.61 -5.70
CA LEU A 49 8.63 8.53 -4.83
C LEU A 49 9.81 9.38 -5.34
N ILE A 50 9.85 9.73 -6.63
CA ILE A 50 10.91 10.57 -7.19
C ILE A 50 10.97 11.94 -6.50
N ILE A 51 9.84 12.50 -6.07
CA ILE A 51 9.80 13.83 -5.42
C ILE A 51 10.48 13.84 -4.06
N PRO A 52 10.09 13.00 -3.08
CA PRO A 52 10.79 12.97 -1.79
C PRO A 52 12.27 12.57 -1.94
N LEU A 53 12.63 11.76 -2.96
CA LEU A 53 14.02 11.45 -3.29
C LEU A 53 14.77 12.63 -3.92
N TYR A 54 14.09 13.45 -4.72
CA TYR A 54 14.65 14.68 -5.27
C TYR A 54 14.94 15.67 -4.14
N ASP A 55 13.97 15.92 -3.26
CA ASP A 55 14.16 16.78 -2.08
C ASP A 55 15.35 16.29 -1.22
N LEU A 56 15.50 14.96 -1.09
CA LEU A 56 16.62 14.37 -0.36
C LEU A 56 17.99 14.66 -0.98
N ILE A 57 18.10 14.56 -2.30
CA ILE A 57 19.38 14.72 -3.01
C ILE A 57 19.80 16.18 -3.07
N TYR A 58 18.85 17.10 -3.26
CA TYR A 58 19.14 18.52 -3.50
C TYR A 58 19.05 19.39 -2.24
N ASP A 59 18.07 19.13 -1.38
CA ASP A 59 17.82 19.94 -0.18
C ASP A 59 18.28 19.25 1.11
N HIS A 60 18.87 18.05 1.01
CA HIS A 60 19.29 17.21 2.14
C HIS A 60 18.16 16.93 3.15
N GLN A 61 16.91 16.97 2.68
CA GLN A 61 15.74 16.76 3.51
C GLN A 61 14.77 15.79 2.83
N PHE A 62 14.22 14.85 3.59
CA PHE A 62 13.16 13.97 3.06
C PHE A 62 11.79 14.67 3.12
N GLY A 63 11.60 15.67 2.27
CA GLY A 63 10.36 16.42 2.10
C GLY A 63 9.21 15.55 1.56
N ASN A 64 7.96 16.01 1.68
CA ASN A 64 6.78 15.41 1.04
C ASN A 64 6.61 13.88 1.24
N VAL A 65 7.00 13.38 2.41
CA VAL A 65 7.05 11.95 2.79
C VAL A 65 5.76 11.16 2.50
N TYR A 66 4.60 11.83 2.52
CA TYR A 66 3.31 11.20 2.20
C TYR A 66 3.23 10.65 0.78
N LEU A 67 4.05 11.16 -0.16
CA LEU A 67 4.15 10.67 -1.53
C LEU A 67 4.86 9.32 -1.64
N ALA A 68 5.65 8.94 -0.63
CA ALA A 68 6.28 7.63 -0.56
C ALA A 68 5.31 6.52 -0.12
N ILE A 69 4.22 6.85 0.59
CA ILE A 69 3.28 5.90 1.20
C ILE A 69 2.73 4.87 0.20
N PRO A 70 2.24 5.24 -1.00
CA PRO A 70 1.69 4.26 -1.94
C PRO A 70 2.73 3.22 -2.37
N PHE A 71 3.97 3.65 -2.59
CA PHE A 71 5.07 2.75 -2.97
C PHE A 71 5.39 1.78 -1.83
N THR A 72 5.55 2.30 -0.61
CA THR A 72 5.83 1.46 0.57
C THR A 72 4.69 0.49 0.85
N TYR A 73 3.44 0.93 0.71
CA TYR A 73 2.27 0.08 0.83
C TYR A 73 2.29 -1.08 -0.15
N LEU A 74 2.59 -0.86 -1.44
CA LEU A 74 2.60 -1.93 -2.43
C LEU A 74 3.68 -2.98 -2.14
N ILE A 75 4.87 -2.55 -1.71
CA ILE A 75 5.95 -3.45 -1.29
C ILE A 75 5.49 -4.29 -0.08
N LEU A 76 4.97 -3.65 0.97
CA LEU A 76 4.50 -4.35 2.16
C LEU A 76 3.31 -5.27 1.87
N PHE A 77 2.39 -4.85 1.01
CA PHE A 77 1.26 -5.66 0.56
C PHE A 77 1.74 -6.93 -0.15
N LYS A 78 2.78 -6.84 -0.99
CA LYS A 78 3.33 -8.02 -1.68
C LYS A 78 4.04 -8.97 -0.72
N ILE A 79 4.75 -8.44 0.27
CA ILE A 79 5.34 -9.23 1.36
C ILE A 79 4.24 -9.93 2.16
N ALA A 80 3.20 -9.20 2.54
CA ALA A 80 2.05 -9.72 3.28
C ALA A 80 1.30 -10.82 2.50
N ASP A 81 1.08 -10.64 1.20
CA ASP A 81 0.51 -11.66 0.32
C ASP A 81 1.42 -12.90 0.22
N GLY A 82 2.74 -12.71 0.11
CA GLY A 82 3.71 -13.80 0.12
C GLY A 82 3.65 -14.63 1.41
N ILE A 83 3.60 -13.98 2.57
CA ILE A 83 3.43 -14.65 3.87
C ILE A 83 2.09 -15.41 3.91
N SER A 84 1.00 -14.79 3.44
CA SER A 84 -0.31 -15.46 3.37
C SER A 84 -0.28 -16.69 2.46
N LEU A 85 0.39 -16.63 1.31
CA LEU A 85 0.55 -17.76 0.41
C LEU A 85 1.34 -18.91 1.07
N LEU A 86 2.38 -18.59 1.84
CA LEU A 86 3.17 -19.59 2.56
C LEU A 86 2.39 -20.25 3.70
N VAL A 87 1.69 -19.46 4.53
CA VAL A 87 1.03 -19.95 5.75
C VAL A 87 -0.36 -20.53 5.48
N ASN A 88 -1.13 -19.88 4.61
CA ASN A 88 -2.55 -20.20 4.37
C ASN A 88 -2.80 -20.83 3.00
N LYS A 89 -1.78 -20.98 2.14
CA LYS A 89 -1.90 -21.49 0.76
C LYS A 89 -2.92 -20.70 -0.08
N ARG A 90 -3.15 -19.43 0.27
CA ARG A 90 -4.06 -18.51 -0.42
C ARG A 90 -3.59 -17.07 -0.32
N HIS A 91 -4.05 -16.24 -1.24
CA HIS A 91 -3.84 -14.80 -1.18
C HIS A 91 -4.43 -14.17 0.09
N ILE A 92 -3.82 -13.07 0.51
CA ILE A 92 -4.29 -12.28 1.65
C ILE A 92 -5.71 -11.77 1.41
N ILE A 93 -6.56 -11.76 2.44
CA ILE A 93 -7.91 -11.20 2.36
C ILE A 93 -7.97 -9.98 3.28
N ILE A 94 -8.11 -8.80 2.68
CA ILE A 94 -8.28 -7.55 3.44
C ILE A 94 -9.77 -7.38 3.76
N VAL A 95 -10.10 -7.66 5.01
CA VAL A 95 -11.48 -7.61 5.52
C VAL A 95 -11.74 -6.29 6.23
N GLY A 96 -12.86 -5.65 5.89
CA GLY A 96 -13.37 -4.45 6.54
C GLY A 96 -14.52 -4.77 7.49
N ARG A 97 -14.93 -3.78 8.27
CA ARG A 97 -16.09 -3.89 9.16
C ARG A 97 -17.36 -4.07 8.30
N GLY A 98 -17.99 -5.25 8.38
CA GLY A 98 -19.21 -5.59 7.64
C GLY A 98 -19.04 -6.46 6.40
N ASP A 99 -17.84 -6.98 6.12
CA ASP A 99 -17.67 -8.00 5.07
C ASP A 99 -18.11 -9.39 5.55
N ASN A 100 -18.55 -10.22 4.60
CA ASN A 100 -18.83 -11.63 4.86
C ASN A 100 -17.53 -12.45 4.87
N PHE A 101 -17.21 -13.05 6.02
CA PHE A 101 -16.05 -13.91 6.18
C PHE A 101 -16.27 -15.30 5.54
N PRO A 102 -15.28 -15.86 4.83
CA PRO A 102 -15.27 -17.29 4.51
C PRO A 102 -15.26 -18.13 5.79
N LYS A 103 -15.96 -19.26 5.83
CA LYS A 103 -16.06 -20.12 7.04
C LYS A 103 -14.72 -20.63 7.57
N GLU A 104 -13.72 -20.79 6.70
CA GLU A 104 -12.37 -21.27 7.03
C GLU A 104 -11.33 -20.14 7.18
N HIS A 105 -11.80 -18.90 7.29
CA HIS A 105 -10.93 -17.72 7.29
C HIS A 105 -10.26 -17.50 8.65
N LYS A 106 -8.93 -17.66 8.67
CA LYS A 106 -8.06 -17.25 9.78
C LYS A 106 -7.93 -15.73 9.83
N TRP A 107 -8.96 -15.06 10.35
CA TRP A 107 -9.09 -13.60 10.40
C TRP A 107 -7.91 -12.91 11.08
N TYR A 108 -7.32 -13.54 12.10
CA TYR A 108 -6.20 -12.97 12.86
C TYR A 108 -4.95 -12.79 11.99
N VAL A 109 -4.59 -13.77 11.16
CA VAL A 109 -3.41 -13.68 10.29
C VAL A 109 -3.59 -12.57 9.28
N ASP A 110 -4.72 -12.57 8.58
CA ASP A 110 -4.98 -11.60 7.52
C ASP A 110 -5.13 -10.18 8.08
N SER A 111 -5.72 -10.03 9.28
CA SER A 111 -5.86 -8.74 9.96
C SER A 111 -4.51 -8.20 10.40
N VAL A 112 -3.64 -9.03 11.00
CA VAL A 112 -2.28 -8.63 11.38
C VAL A 112 -1.47 -8.25 10.16
N LEU A 113 -1.51 -9.06 9.10
CA LEU A 113 -0.77 -8.78 7.87
C LEU A 113 -1.26 -7.49 7.17
N SER A 114 -2.57 -7.29 7.09
CA SER A 114 -3.16 -6.08 6.50
C SER A 114 -2.86 -4.84 7.33
N PHE A 115 -2.94 -4.96 8.66
CA PHE A 115 -2.59 -3.89 9.59
C PHE A 115 -1.11 -3.52 9.48
N THR A 116 -0.21 -4.51 9.50
CA THR A 116 1.23 -4.27 9.35
C THR A 116 1.55 -3.61 8.01
N ALA A 117 0.88 -4.02 6.92
CA ALA A 117 1.08 -3.39 5.62
C ALA A 117 0.61 -1.93 5.60
N LEU A 118 -0.58 -1.62 6.14
CA LEU A 118 -1.12 -0.27 6.20
C LEU A 118 -0.32 0.63 7.16
N PHE A 119 -0.07 0.15 8.38
CA PHE A 119 0.66 0.89 9.41
C PHE A 119 2.12 1.09 9.00
N GLY A 120 2.79 0.03 8.54
CA GLY A 120 4.16 0.10 8.05
C GLY A 120 4.31 1.04 6.85
N ALA A 121 3.29 1.13 5.97
CA ALA A 121 3.34 2.04 4.83
C ALA A 121 3.41 3.52 5.21
N VAL A 122 2.87 3.86 6.38
CA VAL A 122 2.93 5.24 6.91
C VAL A 122 4.17 5.41 7.78
N VAL A 123 4.44 4.46 8.67
CA VAL A 123 5.51 4.56 9.66
C VAL A 123 6.90 4.50 9.01
N ILE A 124 7.13 3.62 8.04
CA ILE A 124 8.46 3.46 7.43
C ILE A 124 8.93 4.76 6.76
N PRO A 125 8.16 5.41 5.88
CA PRO A 125 8.57 6.68 5.29
C PRO A 125 8.80 7.78 6.34
N VAL A 126 7.95 7.85 7.37
CA VAL A 126 8.07 8.84 8.45
C VAL A 126 9.35 8.62 9.24
N LEU A 127 9.67 7.38 9.62
CA LEU A 127 10.92 7.05 10.32
C LEU A 127 12.15 7.38 9.46
N ILE A 128 12.11 7.09 8.16
CA ILE A 128 13.19 7.47 7.22
C ILE A 128 13.39 8.99 7.24
N ARG A 129 12.30 9.77 7.20
CA ARG A 129 12.38 11.23 7.29
C ARG A 129 13.02 11.70 8.59
N GLU A 130 12.56 11.18 9.72
CA GLU A 130 13.10 11.56 11.03
C GLU A 130 14.58 11.17 11.18
N CYS A 131 15.00 10.03 10.62
CA CYS A 131 16.41 9.62 10.64
C CYS A 131 17.33 10.45 9.74
N ILE A 132 16.80 11.05 8.67
CA ILE A 132 17.57 11.85 7.71
C ILE A 132 17.66 13.31 8.15
N ASN A 133 16.58 13.85 8.71
CA ASN A 133 16.47 15.26 9.05
C ASN A 133 17.02 15.60 10.45
N ASN A 134 17.37 14.60 11.27
CA ASN A 134 18.08 14.74 12.54
C ASN A 134 19.59 14.54 12.32
#